data_AF-A0A3N5BSX8-F1
#
_entry.id   AF-A0A3N5BSX8-F1
#
_cell.length_a   1.000
_cell.length_b   1.000
_cell.length_c   1.000
_cell.angle_alpha   90.00
_cell.angle_beta   90.00
_cell.angle_gamma   90.00
#
_symmetry.space_group_name_H-M   'P 1'
#
loop_
_entity.id
_entity.type
_entity.pdbx_description
1 polymer ?
#
loop_
_entity_poly.entity_id
_entity_poly.type
_entity_poly.pdbx_seq_one_letter_code
_entity_poly.pdbx_strand_id
1 'polypeptide(L)'
;MFFPEATDITGVQFRIVIVIGVYLFVVIFAIFYSLYKISMISQNKRFKNIFLFVMSILLRTPFQKVESIIGDKEEFTVKRIWKEIWKEVFIVTFATLWLFGALSAGFHQIHEFKQ
;
A
#
# COMPACT_ATOMS: atom_id res chain seq x y z
N MET A 1 -18.90 -11.98 16.35
CA MET A 1 -18.53 -12.74 15.13
C MET A 1 -18.05 -11.76 14.07
N PHE A 2 -16.76 -11.77 13.69
CA PHE A 2 -16.22 -10.84 12.67
C PHE A 2 -16.54 -11.31 11.24
N PHE A 3 -16.76 -12.62 11.07
CA PHE A 3 -17.27 -13.22 9.84
C PHE A 3 -18.64 -13.87 10.10
N PRO A 4 -19.72 -13.08 10.22
CA PRO A 4 -21.05 -13.59 10.61
C PRO A 4 -21.65 -14.59 9.61
N GLU A 5 -21.19 -14.55 8.36
CA GLU A 5 -21.65 -15.42 7.28
C GLU A 5 -20.84 -16.73 7.14
N ALA A 6 -19.80 -16.94 7.95
CA ALA A 6 -19.05 -18.19 7.92
C ALA A 6 -19.72 -19.23 8.83
N THR A 7 -20.19 -20.33 8.24
CA THR A 7 -20.90 -21.41 8.93
C THR A 7 -20.00 -22.55 9.39
N ASP A 8 -18.76 -22.57 8.94
CA ASP A 8 -17.77 -23.62 9.19
C ASP A 8 -16.34 -23.07 9.16
N ILE A 9 -15.37 -23.90 9.58
CA ILE A 9 -13.94 -23.54 9.62
C ILE A 9 -13.42 -23.13 8.24
N THR A 10 -13.84 -23.84 7.18
CA THR A 10 -13.41 -23.57 5.81
C THR A 10 -13.88 -22.18 5.35
N GLY A 11 -15.13 -21.81 5.67
CA GLY A 11 -15.67 -20.48 5.40
C GLY A 11 -14.90 -19.36 6.10
N VAL A 12 -14.44 -19.58 7.34
CA VAL A 12 -13.60 -18.61 8.06
C VAL A 12 -12.21 -18.49 7.41
N GLN A 13 -11.57 -19.61 7.08
CA GLN A 13 -10.26 -19.61 6.42
C GLN A 13 -10.28 -18.89 5.07
N PHE A 14 -11.31 -19.14 4.26
CA PHE A 14 -11.49 -18.45 2.98
C PHE A 14 -11.60 -16.93 3.15
N ARG A 15 -12.38 -16.47 4.14
CA ARG A 15 -12.51 -15.03 4.43
C ARG A 15 -11.22 -14.42 4.97
N ILE A 16 -10.46 -15.15 5.78
CA ILE A 16 -9.12 -14.73 6.20
C ILE A 16 -8.21 -14.51 4.97
N VAL A 17 -8.23 -15.42 3.99
CA VAL A 17 -7.45 -15.24 2.73
C VAL A 17 -7.87 -13.97 1.99
N ILE A 18 -9.19 -13.71 1.88
CA ILE A 18 -9.69 -12.46 1.27
C ILE A 18 -9.19 -11.24 2.03
N VAL A 19 -9.30 -11.24 3.37
CA VAL A 19 -8.84 -10.12 4.21
C VAL A 19 -7.34 -9.86 4.02
N ILE A 20 -6.52 -10.92 3.97
CA ILE A 20 -5.08 -10.80 3.67
C ILE A 20 -4.88 -10.21 2.28
N GLY A 21 -5.62 -10.67 1.27
CA GLY A 21 -5.55 -10.14 -0.09
C GLY A 21 -5.88 -8.65 -0.16
N VAL A 22 -6.95 -8.21 0.51
CA VAL A 22 -7.34 -6.80 0.61
C VAL A 22 -6.25 -5.98 1.31
N TYR A 23 -5.70 -6.48 2.41
CA TYR A 23 -4.60 -5.83 3.13
C TYR A 23 -3.37 -5.65 2.22
N LEU A 24 -2.93 -6.72 1.54
CA LEU A 24 -1.78 -6.65 0.63
C LEU A 24 -2.02 -5.66 -0.50
N PHE A 25 -3.23 -5.62 -1.07
CA PHE A 25 -3.58 -4.64 -2.08
C PHE A 25 -3.43 -3.19 -1.58
N VAL A 26 -3.95 -2.89 -0.39
CA VAL A 26 -3.83 -1.55 0.23
C VAL A 26 -2.37 -1.18 0.48
N VAL A 27 -1.57 -2.11 1.01
CA VAL A 27 -0.15 -1.87 1.30
C VAL A 27 0.64 -1.63 0.01
N ILE A 28 0.44 -2.46 -1.02
CA ILE A 28 1.08 -2.30 -2.31
C ILE A 28 0.71 -0.93 -2.91
N PHE A 29 -0.57 -0.56 -2.88
CA PHE A 29 -1.02 0.73 -3.37
C PHE A 29 -0.36 1.90 -2.62
N ALA A 30 -0.31 1.84 -1.28
CA ALA A 30 0.33 2.86 -0.46
C ALA A 30 1.84 2.99 -0.74
N ILE A 31 2.53 1.87 -0.95
CA ILE A 31 3.96 1.85 -1.31
C ILE A 31 4.16 2.48 -2.70
N PHE A 32 3.39 2.06 -3.70
CA PHE A 32 3.47 2.62 -5.06
C PHE A 32 3.20 4.13 -5.07
N TYR A 33 2.19 4.57 -4.34
CA TYR A 33 1.85 5.99 -4.20
C TYR A 33 2.96 6.79 -3.51
N SER A 34 3.55 6.23 -2.45
CA SER A 34 4.70 6.83 -1.76
C SER A 34 5.91 6.95 -2.69
N LEU A 35 6.24 5.90 -3.43
CA LEU A 35 7.34 5.90 -4.40
C LEU A 35 7.09 6.90 -5.53
N TYR A 36 5.84 7.05 -5.98
CA TYR A 36 5.45 8.07 -6.96
C TYR A 36 5.73 9.47 -6.45
N LYS A 37 5.28 9.80 -5.23
CA LYS A 37 5.55 11.11 -4.62
C LYS A 37 7.05 11.37 -4.47
N ILE A 38 7.81 10.40 -3.94
CA ILE A 38 9.27 10.52 -3.79
C ILE A 38 9.93 10.75 -5.14
N SER A 39 9.53 10.00 -6.17
CA SER A 39 10.02 10.15 -7.53
C SER A 39 9.75 11.54 -8.06
N MET A 40 8.53 12.06 -7.94
CA MET A 40 8.16 13.40 -8.42
C MET A 40 8.90 14.52 -7.68
N ILE A 41 9.19 14.35 -6.39
CA ILE A 41 9.96 15.31 -5.58
C ILE A 41 11.47 15.19 -5.86
N SER A 42 11.96 14.04 -6.33
CA SER A 42 13.40 13.79 -6.56
C SER A 42 14.00 14.75 -7.57
N GLN A 43 15.12 15.37 -7.23
CA GLN A 43 15.90 16.17 -8.18
C GLN A 43 16.70 15.29 -9.16
N ASN A 44 16.80 13.98 -8.90
CA ASN A 44 17.54 13.04 -9.73
C ASN A 44 16.72 12.63 -10.97
N LYS A 45 17.08 13.19 -12.13
CA LYS A 45 16.45 12.90 -13.42
C LYS A 45 16.49 11.42 -13.82
N ARG A 46 17.58 10.70 -13.49
CA ARG A 46 17.68 9.26 -13.78
C ARG A 46 16.66 8.45 -12.96
N PHE A 47 16.52 8.77 -11.68
CA PHE A 47 15.56 8.11 -10.80
C PHE A 47 14.11 8.32 -11.26
N LYS A 48 13.75 9.57 -11.59
CA LYS A 48 12.44 9.92 -12.18
C LYS A 48 12.12 9.12 -13.43
N ASN A 49 13.06 9.07 -14.38
CA ASN A 49 12.86 8.37 -15.64
C ASN A 49 12.78 6.86 -15.47
N ILE A 50 13.61 6.26 -14.59
CA ILE A 50 13.54 4.82 -14.29
C ILE A 50 12.19 4.49 -13.66
N PHE A 51 11.74 5.30 -12.70
CA PHE A 51 10.46 5.08 -12.04
C PHE A 51 9.28 5.21 -13.01
N LEU A 52 9.25 6.26 -13.83
CA LEU A 52 8.22 6.46 -14.85
C LEU A 52 8.24 5.36 -15.92
N PHE A 53 9.43 4.84 -16.25
CA PHE A 53 9.57 3.70 -17.17
C PHE A 53 8.97 2.43 -16.56
N VAL A 54 9.31 2.10 -15.31
CA VAL A 54 8.71 0.96 -14.61
C VAL A 54 7.20 1.11 -14.49
N MET A 55 6.71 2.30 -14.13
CA MET A 55 5.28 2.59 -14.07
C MET A 55 4.59 2.50 -15.44
N SER A 56 5.25 2.91 -16.53
CA SER A 56 4.71 2.78 -17.89
C SER A 56 4.52 1.32 -18.31
N ILE A 57 5.42 0.43 -17.87
CA ILE A 57 5.29 -1.02 -18.10
C ILE A 57 4.12 -1.58 -17.28
N LEU A 58 4.05 -1.22 -16.00
CA LEU A 58 3.03 -1.74 -15.08
C LEU A 58 1.61 -1.25 -15.40
N LEU A 59 1.47 0.04 -15.70
CA LEU A 59 0.18 0.70 -15.96
C LEU A 59 -0.19 0.71 -17.45
N ARG A 60 0.71 0.24 -18.32
CA ARG A 60 0.54 0.24 -19.78
C ARG A 60 0.27 1.64 -20.36
N THR A 61 0.71 2.69 -19.66
CA THR A 61 0.56 4.09 -20.05
C THR A 61 1.74 4.53 -20.91
N PRO A 62 1.56 5.41 -21.91
CA PRO A 62 2.65 5.87 -22.75
C PRO A 62 3.71 6.62 -21.92
N PHE A 63 4.97 6.18 -22.05
CA PHE A 63 6.11 6.82 -21.39
C PHE A 63 6.39 8.18 -22.03
N GLN A 64 6.18 9.26 -21.28
CA GLN A 64 6.66 10.59 -21.64
C GLN A 64 7.92 10.89 -20.83
N LYS A 65 9.05 11.02 -21.53
CA LYS A 65 10.31 11.44 -20.94
C LYS A 65 10.12 12.84 -20.36
N VAL A 66 10.42 13.02 -19.07
CA VAL A 66 10.29 14.34 -18.42
C VAL A 66 11.44 15.23 -18.88
N GLU A 67 11.21 16.00 -19.93
CA GLU A 67 12.08 17.11 -20.32
C GLU A 67 11.72 18.35 -19.49
N SER A 68 12.54 18.55 -18.45
CA SER A 68 12.75 19.81 -17.72
C SER A 68 11.54 20.73 -17.58
N ILE A 69 10.61 20.42 -16.68
CA ILE A 69 9.93 21.48 -15.93
C ILE A 69 10.89 21.86 -14.81
N ILE A 70 11.84 22.75 -15.12
CA ILE A 70 12.63 23.46 -14.13
C ILE A 70 11.74 24.61 -13.65
N GLY A 71 10.93 24.32 -12.64
CA GLY A 71 10.24 25.31 -11.83
C GLY A 71 10.77 25.18 -10.41
N ASP A 72 11.55 26.17 -10.01
CA ASP A 72 12.14 26.46 -8.70
C ASP A 72 12.91 25.36 -7.96
N LYS A 73 14.14 25.74 -7.59
CA LYS A 73 15.08 24.98 -6.76
C LYS A 73 14.52 24.85 -5.34
N GLU A 74 13.52 24.02 -5.12
CA GLU A 74 13.17 23.61 -3.77
C GLU A 74 14.10 22.46 -3.36
N GLU A 75 14.95 22.74 -2.37
CA GLU A 75 15.88 21.78 -1.81
C GLU A 75 15.17 20.51 -1.35
N PHE A 76 15.81 19.37 -1.61
CA PHE A 76 15.36 18.06 -1.22
C PHE A 76 15.53 17.87 0.30
N THR A 77 14.70 18.53 1.11
CA THR A 77 14.78 18.40 2.57
C THR A 77 14.08 17.12 3.04
N VAL A 78 14.79 16.27 3.79
CA VAL A 78 14.25 15.03 4.40
C VAL A 78 12.94 15.27 5.16
N LYS A 79 12.82 16.45 5.81
CA LYS A 79 11.61 16.88 6.53
C LYS A 79 10.35 16.93 5.65
N ARG A 80 10.49 17.32 4.37
CA ARG A 80 9.38 17.37 3.41
C ARG A 80 8.97 15.97 2.96
N ILE A 81 9.96 15.11 2.68
CA ILE A 81 9.72 13.70 2.33
C ILE A 81 8.96 13.00 3.46
N TRP A 82 9.41 13.19 4.70
CA TRP A 82 8.74 12.62 5.87
C TRP A 82 7.30 13.13 6.00
N LYS A 83 7.07 14.44 5.86
CA LYS A 83 5.73 15.03 5.88
C LYS A 83 4.81 14.47 4.79
N GLU A 84 5.37 14.18 3.62
CA GLU A 84 4.62 13.67 2.47
C GLU A 84 4.29 12.18 2.54
N ILE A 85 5.12 11.37 3.19
CA ILE A 85 4.95 9.91 3.32
C ILE A 85 4.24 9.52 4.63
N TRP A 86 4.23 10.40 5.64
CA TRP A 86 3.68 10.09 6.96
C TRP A 86 2.22 9.64 6.93
N LYS A 87 1.41 10.17 6.00
CA LYS A 87 0.00 9.78 5.85
C LYS A 87 -0.13 8.34 5.38
N GLU A 88 0.72 7.94 4.46
CA GLU A 88 0.80 6.61 3.87
C GLU A 88 1.34 5.61 4.91
N VAL A 89 2.35 5.99 5.70
CA VAL A 89 2.79 5.19 6.87
C VAL A 89 1.63 4.98 7.82
N PHE A 90 0.88 6.03 8.15
CA PHE A 90 -0.27 5.92 9.06
C PHE A 90 -1.36 5.00 8.50
N ILE A 91 -1.67 5.09 7.20
CA ILE A 91 -2.62 4.18 6.53
C ILE A 91 -2.15 2.74 6.63
N VAL A 92 -0.87 2.47 6.36
CA VAL A 92 -0.30 1.13 6.49
C VAL A 92 -0.38 0.64 7.93
N THR A 93 0.01 1.46 8.91
CA THR A 93 -0.09 1.11 10.34
C THR A 93 -1.53 0.79 10.74
N PHE A 94 -2.50 1.60 10.32
CA PHE A 94 -3.91 1.36 10.61
C PHE A 94 -4.42 0.08 9.95
N ALA A 95 -4.08 -0.15 8.68
CA ALA A 95 -4.43 -1.37 7.95
C ALA A 95 -3.82 -2.62 8.61
N THR A 96 -2.60 -2.51 9.13
CA THR A 96 -1.93 -3.60 9.87
C THR A 96 -2.64 -3.90 11.18
N LEU A 97 -3.00 -2.87 11.96
CA LEU A 97 -3.77 -3.06 13.19
C LEU A 97 -5.14 -3.69 12.92
N TRP A 98 -5.81 -3.25 11.85
CA TRP A 98 -7.07 -3.84 11.41
C TRP A 98 -6.91 -5.31 11.00
N LEU A 99 -5.84 -5.65 10.27
CA LEU A 99 -5.52 -7.04 9.91
C LEU A 99 -5.34 -7.90 11.17
N PHE A 100 -4.59 -7.43 12.17
CA PHE A 100 -4.41 -8.15 13.42
C PHE A 100 -5.74 -8.41 14.13
N GLY A 101 -6.63 -7.41 14.18
CA GLY A 101 -7.97 -7.57 14.73
C GLY A 101 -8.80 -8.63 13.98
N ALA A 102 -8.80 -8.56 12.65
CA ALA A 102 -9.51 -9.53 11.80
C ALA A 102 -8.98 -10.97 11.95
N LEU A 103 -7.65 -11.13 12.03
CA LEU A 103 -7.02 -12.44 12.25
C LEU A 103 -7.34 -12.97 13.64
N SER A 104 -7.22 -12.15 14.68
CA SER A 104 -7.55 -12.55 16.06
C SER A 104 -9.00 -13.02 16.18
N ALA A 105 -9.94 -12.27 15.59
CA ALA A 105 -11.34 -12.67 15.56
C ALA A 105 -11.59 -13.94 14.74
N GLY A 106 -10.89 -14.11 13.61
CA GLY A 106 -10.94 -15.33 12.81
C GLY A 106 -10.42 -16.55 13.58
N PHE A 107 -9.32 -16.42 14.31
CA PHE A 107 -8.80 -17.48 15.18
C PHE A 107 -9.76 -17.86 16.29
N HIS A 108 -10.38 -16.86 16.93
CA HIS A 108 -11.40 -17.10 17.97
C HIS A 108 -12.60 -17.88 17.40
N GLN A 109 -13.10 -17.45 16.24
CA GLN A 109 -14.23 -18.11 15.57
C GLN A 109 -13.90 -19.53 15.11
N ILE A 110 -12.66 -19.80 14.66
CA ILE A 110 -12.20 -21.17 14.36
C ILE A 110 -12.15 -22.03 15.63
N HIS A 111 -11.77 -21.45 16.76
CA HIS A 111 -11.75 -22.16 18.04
C HIS A 111 -13.17 -22.54 18.49
N GLU A 112 -14.13 -21.61 18.37
CA GLU A 112 -15.55 -21.87 18.64
C GLU A 112 -16.10 -23.02 17.78
N PHE A 113 -15.74 -23.10 16.50
CA PHE A 113 -16.18 -24.20 15.62
C PHE A 113 -15.53 -25.56 15.90
N LYS A 114 -14.45 -25.60 16.67
CA LYS A 114 -13.75 -26.86 17.03
C LYS A 114 -14.22 -27.44 18.35
N GLN A 115 -14.88 -26.65 19.20
CA GLN A 115 -15.51 -27.10 20.44
C GLN A 115 -16.90 -27.67 20.14
#